data_AF-A0A1U7LLN1-F1
#
_entry.id   AF-A0A1U7LLN1-F1
#
_cell.length_a   1.000
_cell.length_b   1.000
_cell.length_c   1.000
_cell.angle_alpha   90.00
_cell.angle_beta   90.00
_cell.angle_gamma   90.00
#
_symmetry.space_group_name_H-M   'P 1'
#
loop_
_entity.id
_entity.type
_entity.pdbx_description
1 polymer ?
#
loop_
_entity_poly.entity_id
_entity_poly.type
_entity_poly.pdbx_seq_one_letter_code
_entity_poly.pdbx_strand_id
1 'polypeptide(L)'
;MINESEYNQDLADFEQGSASDNEMVTKTKSTKPAEIAFTFPCPATHKAFLNILEEIHIEDHATVVQRIRALYHPKLHADNKAKLAVFSQIILDHVMHLADNHLNPFPAIERLAKQVQSMLTQFGDSIAENIQIHLKDMQARCSKAVHFPRPSDLVLLTLISAIYPTSDFSHIIVTPAMLVMAQYLNQIKWSNVMSMVSAMYTSTLLLQYIRLSKRIVPEALNFHSLILARFSSFPSGVLPWIEENGKLGQKPEVPRKLAFKDAFPIGHAKSKEELEASILNESLGQVTTYAALYSGQEAFIELFQPYHKMLISALEKPDFQTLLSAELKSKALETSSTLTRMLNFAKDSRKPLTLQHHKAIPIASYLPKFDDKYSVDKRFDKDHADSAKLRAEYRRERKATIRELRSIGRTENNMKLVEQKDKDKAYEELMKKARSKVPNDQ
;
A
#
# COMPACT_ATOMS: atom_id res chain seq x y z
N MET A 1 -31.87 41.74 -56.21
CA MET A 1 -32.35 43.12 -56.05
C MET A 1 -33.78 43.04 -55.55
N ILE A 2 -34.16 43.92 -54.61
CA ILE A 2 -35.28 43.87 -53.65
C ILE A 2 -34.83 43.24 -52.32
N ASN A 3 -34.94 43.85 -51.15
CA ASN A 3 -34.85 45.25 -50.71
C ASN A 3 -34.63 45.14 -49.18
N GLU A 4 -33.57 45.74 -48.67
CA GLU A 4 -33.28 45.87 -47.23
C GLU A 4 -34.05 47.08 -46.69
N SER A 5 -35.16 46.87 -45.98
CA SER A 5 -35.78 47.93 -45.17
C SER A 5 -36.87 47.36 -44.26
N GLU A 6 -36.48 46.70 -43.17
CA GLU A 6 -37.31 46.53 -41.97
C GLU A 6 -36.42 46.13 -40.79
N TYR A 7 -35.53 47.05 -40.44
CA TYR A 7 -34.72 47.02 -39.22
C TYR A 7 -34.48 48.49 -38.88
N ASN A 8 -35.33 49.08 -38.04
CA ASN A 8 -35.14 50.31 -37.24
C ASN A 8 -36.48 51.01 -37.00
N GLN A 9 -37.17 50.64 -35.92
CA GLN A 9 -37.99 51.56 -35.17
C GLN A 9 -38.26 50.93 -33.80
N ASP A 10 -37.70 51.56 -32.79
CA ASP A 10 -38.13 51.60 -31.36
C ASP A 10 -36.93 51.56 -30.42
N LEU A 11 -36.12 52.62 -30.52
CA LEU A 11 -35.12 53.02 -29.52
C LEU A 11 -34.84 54.52 -29.68
N ALA A 12 -35.65 55.36 -29.05
CA ALA A 12 -35.26 56.70 -28.59
C ALA A 12 -36.33 57.25 -27.63
N ASP A 13 -35.87 58.03 -26.67
CA ASP A 13 -36.59 58.87 -25.71
C ASP A 13 -36.97 58.21 -24.36
N PHE A 14 -36.02 58.16 -23.42
CA PHE A 14 -35.72 59.34 -22.59
C PHE A 14 -34.52 59.07 -21.65
N GLU A 15 -33.42 59.79 -21.87
CA GLU A 15 -32.33 59.93 -20.90
C GLU A 15 -32.74 60.91 -19.78
N GLN A 16 -32.29 60.68 -18.53
CA GLN A 16 -31.26 61.50 -17.85
C GLN A 16 -31.30 61.40 -16.31
N GLY A 17 -30.12 61.12 -15.73
CA GLY A 17 -29.64 61.54 -14.41
C GLY A 17 -30.11 60.70 -13.20
N SER A 18 -29.34 60.40 -12.17
CA SER A 18 -27.95 60.73 -11.78
C SER A 18 -27.64 60.02 -10.45
N ALA A 19 -26.39 59.56 -10.29
CA ALA A 19 -25.59 59.45 -9.05
C ALA A 19 -26.05 58.61 -7.82
N SER A 20 -25.13 57.70 -7.43
CA SER A 20 -24.70 57.28 -6.06
C SER A 20 -25.75 56.89 -5.01
N ASP A 21 -25.74 55.64 -4.52
CA ASP A 21 -24.94 55.20 -3.37
C ASP A 21 -25.26 53.75 -2.97
N ASN A 22 -24.30 53.14 -2.27
CA ASN A 22 -24.38 51.82 -1.63
C ASN A 22 -25.62 51.67 -0.74
N GLU A 23 -26.31 50.53 -0.85
CA GLU A 23 -26.81 49.81 0.32
C GLU A 23 -27.13 48.35 -0.01
N MET A 24 -26.45 47.44 0.70
CA MET A 24 -26.80 46.04 0.79
C MET A 24 -28.18 45.91 1.44
N VAL A 25 -29.15 45.36 0.71
CA VAL A 25 -30.39 44.84 1.32
C VAL A 25 -30.50 43.36 0.98
N THR A 26 -30.12 42.56 1.97
CA THR A 26 -30.50 41.17 2.16
C THR A 26 -32.01 41.00 1.98
N LYS A 27 -32.42 40.19 1.00
CA LYS A 27 -33.78 39.66 0.91
C LYS A 27 -33.75 38.14 0.89
N THR A 28 -33.78 37.57 2.09
CA THR A 28 -34.35 36.27 2.37
C THR A 28 -35.82 36.23 1.96
N LYS A 29 -36.16 35.34 1.03
CA LYS A 29 -37.50 34.78 0.75
C LYS A 29 -37.26 33.36 0.22
N SER A 30 -37.98 32.29 0.51
CA SER A 30 -39.01 31.91 1.49
C SER A 30 -39.32 30.45 1.16
N THR A 31 -39.54 29.62 2.17
CA THR A 31 -39.79 28.17 2.14
C THR A 31 -41.00 27.72 1.31
N LYS A 32 -40.75 26.99 0.21
CA LYS A 32 -41.50 25.84 -0.35
C LYS A 32 -40.47 24.94 -1.06
N PRO A 33 -40.61 23.59 -1.08
CA PRO A 33 -39.67 22.75 -1.81
C PRO A 33 -39.82 23.06 -3.29
N ALA A 34 -38.82 23.68 -3.90
CA ALA A 34 -38.76 23.81 -5.35
C ALA A 34 -38.81 22.39 -5.92
N GLU A 35 -39.81 22.09 -6.74
CA GLU A 35 -39.90 20.82 -7.44
C GLU A 35 -38.66 20.68 -8.31
N ILE A 36 -37.66 19.96 -7.81
CA ILE A 36 -36.40 19.72 -8.52
C ILE A 36 -36.77 19.13 -9.88
N ALA A 37 -36.21 19.66 -10.96
CA ALA A 37 -36.45 19.15 -12.30
C ALA A 37 -36.14 17.64 -12.37
N PHE A 38 -36.95 16.89 -13.12
CA PHE A 38 -36.75 15.43 -13.26
C PHE A 38 -35.70 15.08 -14.31
N THR A 39 -35.41 16.00 -15.23
CA THR A 39 -34.46 15.80 -16.34
C THR A 39 -33.29 16.77 -16.25
N PHE A 40 -32.07 16.23 -16.22
CA PHE A 40 -30.85 17.02 -16.23
C PHE A 40 -29.91 16.52 -17.34
N PRO A 41 -29.21 17.41 -18.06
CA PRO A 41 -28.12 17.02 -18.93
C PRO A 41 -26.94 16.48 -18.11
N CYS A 42 -26.21 15.48 -18.61
CA CYS A 42 -24.98 15.02 -17.96
C CYS A 42 -23.88 16.08 -18.15
N PRO A 43 -23.35 16.69 -17.08
CA PRO A 43 -22.32 17.71 -17.22
C PRO A 43 -20.99 17.08 -17.62
N ALA A 44 -20.27 17.75 -18.53
CA ALA A 44 -18.93 17.35 -18.96
C ALA A 44 -17.80 18.04 -18.16
N THR A 45 -18.12 19.13 -17.44
CA THR A 45 -17.16 19.93 -16.68
C THR A 45 -17.76 20.34 -15.34
N HIS A 46 -16.92 20.48 -14.30
CA HIS A 46 -17.34 20.95 -12.98
C HIS A 46 -18.08 22.30 -13.02
N LYS A 47 -17.63 23.27 -13.83
CA LYS A 47 -18.33 24.56 -14.02
C LYS A 47 -19.75 24.39 -14.57
N ALA A 48 -19.94 23.49 -15.54
CA ALA A 48 -21.27 23.21 -16.09
C ALA A 48 -22.19 22.56 -15.05
N PHE A 49 -21.61 21.76 -14.14
CA PHE A 49 -22.36 21.19 -13.03
C PHE A 49 -22.78 22.25 -12.00
N LEU A 50 -21.90 23.21 -11.68
CA LEU A 50 -22.25 24.32 -10.80
C LEU A 50 -23.43 25.13 -11.35
N ASN A 51 -23.44 25.45 -12.65
CA ASN A 51 -24.56 26.18 -13.27
C ASN A 51 -25.90 25.44 -13.14
N ILE A 52 -25.89 24.10 -13.18
CA ILE A 52 -27.10 23.28 -12.97
C ILE A 52 -27.57 23.34 -11.52
N LEU A 53 -26.65 23.58 -10.58
CA LEU A 53 -26.89 23.57 -9.14
C LEU A 53 -27.15 24.96 -8.53
N GLU A 54 -26.97 26.05 -9.28
CA GLU A 54 -27.13 27.43 -8.77
C GLU A 54 -28.49 27.69 -8.12
N GLU A 55 -29.55 27.04 -8.61
CA GLU A 55 -30.93 27.20 -8.12
C GLU A 55 -31.35 26.14 -7.07
N ILE A 56 -30.44 25.21 -6.69
CA ILE A 56 -30.76 24.02 -5.89
C ILE A 56 -30.09 24.07 -4.52
N HIS A 57 -30.87 23.78 -3.47
CA HIS A 57 -30.37 23.73 -2.09
C HIS A 57 -29.29 22.64 -1.91
N ILE A 58 -28.28 22.92 -1.08
CA ILE A 58 -27.08 22.06 -0.89
C ILE A 58 -27.45 20.63 -0.47
N GLU A 59 -28.50 20.46 0.33
CA GLU A 59 -28.96 19.15 0.80
C GLU A 59 -29.53 18.26 -0.31
N ASP A 60 -30.02 18.88 -1.39
CA ASP A 60 -30.65 18.22 -2.53
C ASP A 60 -29.66 17.92 -3.66
N HIS A 61 -28.41 18.38 -3.57
CA HIS A 61 -27.38 18.07 -4.57
C HIS A 61 -27.20 16.54 -4.74
N ALA A 62 -27.36 15.77 -3.67
CA ALA A 62 -27.31 14.31 -3.75
C ALA A 62 -28.48 13.68 -4.53
N THR A 63 -29.67 14.28 -4.48
CA THR A 63 -30.84 13.78 -5.22
C THR A 63 -30.72 14.09 -6.71
N VAL A 64 -30.15 15.25 -7.06
CA VAL A 64 -29.80 15.61 -8.45
C VAL A 64 -28.81 14.61 -9.03
N VAL A 65 -27.76 14.27 -8.29
CA VAL A 65 -26.78 13.24 -8.71
C VAL A 65 -27.46 11.88 -8.92
N GLN A 66 -28.37 11.47 -8.03
CA GLN A 66 -29.12 10.22 -8.20
C GLN A 66 -29.99 10.22 -9.46
N ARG A 67 -30.67 11.34 -9.76
CA ARG A 67 -31.48 11.50 -10.97
C ARG A 67 -30.63 11.45 -12.24
N ILE A 68 -29.48 12.12 -12.26
CA ILE A 68 -28.53 12.06 -13.38
C ILE A 68 -28.04 10.62 -13.58
N ARG A 69 -27.69 9.90 -12.50
CA ARG A 69 -27.28 8.49 -12.57
C ARG A 69 -28.37 7.58 -13.14
N ALA A 70 -29.64 7.84 -12.82
CA ALA A 70 -30.77 7.08 -13.35
C ALA A 70 -31.00 7.35 -14.85
N LEU A 71 -30.94 8.63 -15.27
CA LEU A 71 -31.13 9.03 -16.67
C LEU A 71 -30.02 8.52 -17.60
N TYR A 72 -28.78 8.49 -17.12
CA TYR A 72 -27.61 8.06 -17.90
C TYR A 72 -27.15 6.64 -17.53
N HIS A 73 -28.06 5.76 -17.10
CA HIS A 73 -27.68 4.40 -16.73
C HIS A 73 -26.97 3.67 -17.90
N PRO A 74 -25.88 2.91 -17.66
CA PRO A 74 -25.08 2.29 -18.73
C PRO A 74 -25.84 1.34 -19.66
N LYS A 75 -26.97 0.78 -19.20
CA LYS A 75 -27.85 -0.09 -20.00
C LYS A 75 -28.71 0.66 -21.03
N LEU A 76 -28.85 1.98 -20.90
CA LEU A 76 -29.71 2.77 -21.81
C LEU A 76 -29.00 3.11 -23.11
N HIS A 77 -27.71 3.47 -23.05
CA HIS A 77 -26.91 3.82 -24.22
C HIS A 77 -25.43 3.52 -23.95
N ALA A 78 -24.69 3.02 -24.95
CA ALA A 78 -23.28 2.64 -24.80
C ALA A 78 -22.38 3.84 -24.41
N ASP A 79 -22.64 5.02 -24.99
CA ASP A 79 -21.88 6.25 -24.72
C ASP A 79 -22.04 6.79 -23.28
N ASN A 80 -23.09 6.34 -22.57
CA ASN A 80 -23.33 6.80 -21.21
C ASN A 80 -22.24 6.31 -20.24
N LYS A 81 -21.56 5.20 -20.55
CA LYS A 81 -20.46 4.71 -19.71
C LYS A 81 -19.31 5.73 -19.65
N ALA A 82 -18.93 6.30 -20.78
CA ALA A 82 -17.87 7.31 -20.85
C ALA A 82 -18.30 8.61 -20.15
N LYS A 83 -19.55 9.06 -20.36
CA LYS A 83 -20.10 10.25 -19.70
C LYS A 83 -20.17 10.10 -18.18
N LEU A 84 -20.59 8.94 -17.68
CA LEU A 84 -20.64 8.66 -16.24
C LEU A 84 -19.26 8.54 -15.59
N ALA A 85 -18.24 8.07 -16.33
CA ALA A 85 -16.87 8.05 -15.85
C ALA A 85 -16.35 9.47 -15.59
N VAL A 86 -16.53 10.39 -16.54
CA VAL A 86 -16.18 11.81 -16.35
C VAL A 86 -17.04 12.45 -15.25
N PHE A 87 -18.33 12.13 -15.19
CA PHE A 87 -19.22 12.63 -14.15
C PHE A 87 -18.79 12.18 -12.75
N SER A 88 -18.27 10.96 -12.58
CA SER A 88 -17.76 10.48 -11.31
C SER A 88 -16.61 11.32 -10.76
N GLN A 89 -15.74 11.83 -11.65
CA GLN A 89 -14.66 12.74 -11.31
C GLN A 89 -15.22 14.10 -10.89
N ILE A 90 -16.20 14.63 -11.63
CA ILE A 90 -16.86 15.90 -11.33
C ILE A 90 -17.55 15.89 -9.95
N ILE A 91 -18.18 14.77 -9.56
CA ILE A 91 -18.81 14.66 -8.23
C ILE A 91 -17.74 14.78 -7.13
N LEU A 92 -16.58 14.16 -7.31
CA LEU A 92 -15.47 14.27 -6.35
C LEU A 92 -14.97 15.72 -6.26
N ASP A 93 -14.79 16.38 -7.40
CA ASP A 93 -14.38 17.79 -7.46
C ASP A 93 -15.42 18.71 -6.80
N HIS A 94 -16.71 18.40 -6.96
CA HIS A 94 -17.80 19.13 -6.31
C HIS A 94 -17.82 18.93 -4.80
N VAL A 95 -17.53 17.72 -4.30
CA VAL A 95 -17.36 17.47 -2.86
C VAL A 95 -16.24 18.32 -2.29
N MET A 96 -15.11 18.43 -3.00
CA MET A 96 -14.00 19.30 -2.62
C MET A 96 -14.40 20.78 -2.65
N HIS A 97 -15.10 21.22 -3.69
CA HIS A 97 -15.60 22.59 -3.81
C HIS A 97 -16.59 22.97 -2.69
N LEU A 98 -17.51 22.06 -2.33
CA LEU A 98 -18.44 22.27 -1.21
C LEU A 98 -17.71 22.42 0.12
N ALA A 99 -16.63 21.65 0.33
CA ALA A 99 -15.82 21.74 1.54
C ALA A 99 -15.08 23.08 1.66
N ASP A 100 -14.60 23.64 0.54
CA ASP A 100 -13.87 24.91 0.55
C ASP A 100 -14.79 26.14 0.75
N ASN A 101 -15.98 26.14 0.16
CA ASN A 101 -16.87 27.30 0.19
C ASN A 101 -17.85 27.33 1.38
N HIS A 102 -18.18 26.16 1.94
CA HIS A 102 -19.15 26.07 3.02
C HIS A 102 -18.53 25.46 4.27
N LEU A 103 -18.69 26.16 5.39
CA LEU A 103 -18.08 25.79 6.67
C LEU A 103 -18.75 24.58 7.36
N ASN A 104 -19.81 23.99 6.77
CA ASN A 104 -20.70 23.03 7.45
C ASN A 104 -21.59 22.08 6.59
N PRO A 105 -21.30 21.69 5.34
CA PRO A 105 -22.19 20.81 4.58
C PRO A 105 -21.94 19.30 4.85
N PHE A 106 -21.57 18.88 6.06
CA PHE A 106 -21.25 17.47 6.36
C PHE A 106 -22.33 16.47 5.94
N PRO A 107 -23.64 16.73 6.19
CA PRO A 107 -24.69 15.81 5.74
C PRO A 107 -24.76 15.69 4.21
N ALA A 108 -24.55 16.79 3.49
CA ALA A 108 -24.54 16.80 2.02
C ALA A 108 -23.28 16.10 1.47
N ILE A 109 -22.10 16.38 2.05
CA ILE A 109 -20.84 15.71 1.72
C ILE A 109 -20.97 14.20 1.95
N GLU A 110 -21.52 13.76 3.08
CA GLU A 110 -21.68 12.32 3.37
C GLU A 110 -22.62 11.64 2.37
N ARG A 111 -23.74 12.30 2.02
CA ARG A 111 -24.67 11.77 1.00
C ARG A 111 -24.00 11.66 -0.36
N LEU A 112 -23.21 12.66 -0.77
CA LEU A 112 -22.46 12.64 -2.02
C LEU A 112 -21.32 11.61 -1.99
N ALA A 113 -20.60 11.49 -0.88
CA ALA A 113 -19.56 10.47 -0.66
C ALA A 113 -20.12 9.05 -0.83
N LYS A 114 -21.33 8.78 -0.32
CA LYS A 114 -22.02 7.49 -0.55
C LYS A 114 -22.34 7.25 -2.03
N GLN A 115 -22.67 8.30 -2.79
CA GLN A 115 -22.85 8.18 -4.24
C GLN A 115 -21.52 7.85 -4.95
N VAL A 116 -20.41 8.49 -4.55
CA VAL A 116 -19.06 8.18 -5.07
C VAL A 116 -18.68 6.74 -4.75
N GLN A 117 -18.89 6.27 -3.50
CA GLN A 117 -18.66 4.88 -3.10
C GLN A 117 -19.45 3.89 -3.95
N SER A 118 -20.73 4.18 -4.23
CA SER A 118 -21.55 3.35 -5.10
C SER A 118 -21.00 3.29 -6.54
N MET A 119 -20.47 4.40 -7.06
CA MET A 119 -19.88 4.47 -8.40
C MET A 119 -18.50 3.84 -8.51
N LEU A 120 -17.77 3.69 -7.41
CA LEU A 120 -16.45 3.06 -7.38
C LEU A 120 -16.45 1.64 -7.94
N THR A 121 -17.53 0.89 -7.74
CA THR A 121 -17.68 -0.48 -8.24
C THR A 121 -17.65 -0.58 -9.77
N GLN A 122 -18.05 0.49 -10.48
CA GLN A 122 -18.16 0.51 -11.95
C GLN A 122 -17.09 1.38 -12.61
N PHE A 123 -16.63 2.43 -11.92
CA PHE A 123 -15.74 3.48 -12.46
C PHE A 123 -14.53 3.74 -11.54
N GLY A 124 -14.05 2.70 -10.84
CA GLY A 124 -12.95 2.81 -9.87
C GLY A 124 -11.69 3.43 -10.46
N ASP A 125 -11.30 3.07 -11.68
CA ASP A 125 -10.09 3.56 -12.34
C ASP A 125 -10.14 5.08 -12.57
N SER A 126 -11.26 5.61 -13.09
CA SER A 126 -11.41 7.05 -13.34
C SER A 126 -11.40 7.87 -12.06
N ILE A 127 -11.99 7.35 -10.98
CA ILE A 127 -11.97 8.00 -9.66
C ILE A 127 -10.55 7.95 -9.07
N ALA A 128 -9.87 6.82 -9.20
CA ALA A 128 -8.49 6.65 -8.75
C ALA A 128 -7.53 7.63 -9.43
N GLU A 129 -7.64 7.80 -10.75
CA GLU A 129 -6.87 8.77 -11.53
C GLU A 129 -7.10 10.21 -11.03
N ASN A 130 -8.36 10.60 -10.81
CA ASN A 130 -8.66 11.96 -10.31
C ASN A 130 -8.09 12.18 -8.89
N ILE A 131 -8.23 11.18 -8.00
CA ILE A 131 -7.64 11.27 -6.65
C ILE A 131 -6.11 11.38 -6.73
N GLN A 132 -5.45 10.66 -7.63
CA GLN A 132 -4.00 10.77 -7.80
C GLN A 132 -3.57 12.16 -8.29
N ILE A 133 -4.34 12.80 -9.17
CA ILE A 133 -4.09 14.17 -9.62
C ILE A 133 -4.18 15.11 -8.41
N HIS A 134 -5.25 15.02 -7.63
CA HIS A 134 -5.42 15.83 -6.41
C HIS A 134 -4.31 15.59 -5.38
N LEU A 135 -3.89 14.33 -5.16
CA LEU A 135 -2.78 14.00 -4.24
C LEU A 135 -1.43 14.57 -4.70
N LYS A 136 -1.16 14.57 -6.01
CA LYS A 136 0.05 15.21 -6.57
C LYS A 136 0.01 16.72 -6.37
N ASP A 137 -1.14 17.35 -6.61
CA ASP A 137 -1.31 18.78 -6.39
C ASP A 137 -1.18 19.14 -4.90
N MET A 138 -1.74 18.31 -4.01
CA MET A 138 -1.58 18.43 -2.55
C MET A 138 -0.11 18.36 -2.14
N GLN A 139 0.65 17.38 -2.66
CA GLN A 139 2.07 17.21 -2.38
C GLN A 139 2.89 18.42 -2.87
N ALA A 140 2.60 18.94 -4.07
CA ALA A 140 3.25 20.12 -4.61
C ALA A 140 2.98 21.37 -3.75
N ARG A 141 1.75 21.54 -3.24
CA ARG A 141 1.39 22.64 -2.31
C ARG A 141 2.06 22.48 -0.95
N CYS A 142 2.08 21.26 -0.41
CA CYS A 142 2.74 20.95 0.86
C CYS A 142 4.24 21.26 0.78
N SER A 143 4.91 20.84 -0.30
CA SER A 143 6.34 21.11 -0.51
C SER A 143 6.68 22.61 -0.62
N LYS A 144 5.76 23.43 -1.15
CA LYS A 144 5.95 24.88 -1.26
C LYS A 144 5.49 25.63 0.00
N ALA A 145 4.87 24.94 0.97
CA ALA A 145 4.25 25.52 2.17
C ALA A 145 3.25 26.65 1.87
N VAL A 146 2.55 26.56 0.73
CA VAL A 146 1.57 27.54 0.25
C VAL A 146 0.16 26.99 0.46
N HIS A 147 -0.66 27.68 1.27
CA HIS A 147 -2.09 27.41 1.48
C HIS A 147 -2.44 25.91 1.62
N PHE A 148 -1.74 25.22 2.52
CA PHE A 148 -1.94 23.81 2.84
C PHE A 148 -2.06 23.63 4.36
N PRO A 149 -3.02 22.83 4.85
CA PRO A 149 -4.06 22.11 4.13
C PRO A 149 -5.27 23.01 3.84
N ARG A 150 -6.04 22.69 2.80
CA ARG A 150 -7.38 23.26 2.57
C ARG A 150 -8.47 22.41 3.25
N PRO A 151 -9.67 22.96 3.49
CA PRO A 151 -10.81 22.15 3.93
C PRO A 151 -11.08 20.96 3.01
N SER A 152 -11.04 21.18 1.70
CA SER A 152 -11.16 20.14 0.67
C SER A 152 -10.14 19.01 0.81
N ASP A 153 -8.88 19.35 1.12
CA ASP A 153 -7.79 18.38 1.27
C ASP A 153 -8.06 17.42 2.45
N LEU A 154 -8.53 17.96 3.59
CA LEU A 154 -8.87 17.14 4.77
C LEU A 154 -10.10 16.26 4.53
N VAL A 155 -11.11 16.78 3.82
CA VAL A 155 -12.30 16.01 3.41
C VAL A 155 -11.93 14.91 2.42
N LEU A 156 -11.04 15.18 1.46
CA LEU A 156 -10.57 14.17 0.52
C LEU A 156 -9.83 13.04 1.24
N LEU A 157 -8.90 13.37 2.15
CA LEU A 157 -8.15 12.36 2.91
C LEU A 157 -9.06 11.52 3.81
N THR A 158 -10.13 12.09 4.38
CA THR A 158 -11.13 11.30 5.12
C THR A 158 -11.99 10.44 4.22
N LEU A 159 -12.35 10.94 3.04
CA LEU A 159 -13.08 10.15 2.05
C LEU A 159 -12.26 8.93 1.60
N ILE A 160 -10.95 9.10 1.36
CA ILE A 160 -10.05 8.00 0.98
C ILE A 160 -10.05 6.89 2.05
N SER A 161 -10.05 7.24 3.34
CA SER A 161 -10.06 6.27 4.45
C SER A 161 -11.37 5.48 4.55
N ALA A 162 -12.47 6.05 4.08
CA ALA A 162 -13.78 5.41 4.06
C ALA A 162 -14.01 4.57 2.79
N ILE A 163 -13.39 4.94 1.67
CA ILE A 163 -13.56 4.27 0.37
C ILE A 163 -12.60 3.08 0.24
N TYR A 164 -11.33 3.24 0.60
CA TYR A 164 -10.28 2.26 0.32
C TYR A 164 -9.80 1.54 1.58
N PRO A 165 -9.37 0.27 1.45
CA PRO A 165 -8.79 -0.47 2.56
C PRO A 165 -7.45 0.14 3.00
N THR A 166 -7.31 0.42 4.30
CA THR A 166 -6.08 0.99 4.88
C THR A 166 -5.13 -0.06 5.47
N SER A 167 -5.49 -1.35 5.38
CA SER A 167 -4.69 -2.48 5.89
C SER A 167 -3.58 -2.96 4.95
N ASP A 168 -3.74 -2.74 3.65
CA ASP A 168 -2.95 -3.38 2.60
C ASP A 168 -1.48 -2.95 2.62
N PHE A 169 -0.55 -3.89 2.38
CA PHE A 169 0.90 -3.65 2.40
C PHE A 169 1.28 -2.39 1.61
N SER A 170 0.86 -2.30 0.36
CA SER A 170 1.03 -1.15 -0.52
C SER A 170 -0.25 -0.92 -1.33
N HIS A 171 -0.74 0.31 -1.35
CA HIS A 171 -1.93 0.68 -2.10
C HIS A 171 -1.71 2.00 -2.85
N ILE A 172 -2.13 2.05 -4.11
CA ILE A 172 -1.78 3.12 -5.07
C ILE A 172 -2.24 4.50 -4.59
N ILE A 173 -3.38 4.59 -3.90
CA ILE A 173 -3.96 5.84 -3.39
C ILE A 173 -3.65 6.07 -1.89
N VAL A 174 -3.96 5.10 -1.04
CA VAL A 174 -3.80 5.18 0.41
C VAL A 174 -2.34 5.42 0.82
N THR A 175 -1.36 4.75 0.20
CA THR A 175 0.05 4.93 0.58
C THR A 175 0.54 6.36 0.29
N PRO A 176 0.32 6.95 -0.91
CA PRO A 176 0.61 8.37 -1.13
C PRO A 176 -0.16 9.32 -0.21
N ALA A 177 -1.44 9.05 0.10
CA ALA A 177 -2.22 9.85 1.04
C ALA A 177 -1.59 9.87 2.45
N MET A 178 -1.14 8.71 2.94
CA MET A 178 -0.39 8.62 4.20
C MET A 178 0.92 9.39 4.16
N LEU A 179 1.66 9.33 3.04
CA LEU A 179 2.92 10.07 2.89
C LEU A 179 2.71 11.59 2.90
N VAL A 180 1.67 12.09 2.25
CA VAL A 180 1.33 13.53 2.28
C VAL A 180 0.96 13.97 3.70
N MET A 181 0.17 13.17 4.43
CA MET A 181 -0.16 13.45 5.84
C MET A 181 1.08 13.45 6.73
N ALA A 182 1.99 12.49 6.57
CA ALA A 182 3.24 12.42 7.31
C ALA A 182 4.17 13.58 7.00
N GLN A 183 4.32 13.93 5.70
CA GLN A 183 5.08 15.09 5.26
C GLN A 183 4.53 16.38 5.90
N TYR A 184 3.22 16.54 5.91
CA TYR A 184 2.58 17.70 6.53
C TYR A 184 2.90 17.78 8.02
N LEU A 185 2.73 16.69 8.78
CA LEU A 185 3.03 16.66 10.22
C LEU A 185 4.47 17.08 10.55
N ASN A 186 5.42 16.80 9.66
CA ASN A 186 6.80 17.20 9.84
C ASN A 186 7.10 18.65 9.42
N GLN A 187 6.32 19.22 8.50
CA GLN A 187 6.58 20.53 7.87
C GLN A 187 5.66 21.65 8.38
N ILE A 188 4.90 21.42 9.46
CA ILE A 188 4.00 22.43 10.03
C ILE A 188 4.76 23.67 10.50
N LYS A 189 4.17 24.84 10.21
CA LYS A 189 4.55 26.12 10.81
C LYS A 189 3.91 26.24 12.20
N TRP A 190 4.73 26.20 13.24
CA TRP A 190 4.31 26.20 14.65
C TRP A 190 3.86 27.56 15.19
N SER A 191 4.01 28.63 14.41
CA SER A 191 3.56 29.97 14.78
C SER A 191 2.03 30.11 14.78
N ASN A 192 1.32 29.32 13.96
CA ASN A 192 -0.13 29.42 13.80
C ASN A 192 -0.88 28.29 14.51
N VAL A 193 -1.76 28.64 15.45
CA VAL A 193 -2.61 27.67 16.19
C VAL A 193 -3.59 26.95 15.26
N MET A 194 -4.08 27.60 14.19
CA MET A 194 -4.96 26.96 13.20
C MET A 194 -4.24 25.82 12.46
N SER A 195 -2.96 26.01 12.15
CA SER A 195 -2.11 24.97 11.56
C SER A 195 -1.92 23.80 12.52
N MET A 196 -1.91 24.05 13.83
CA MET A 196 -1.83 23.00 14.84
C MET A 196 -3.15 22.22 14.96
N VAL A 197 -4.31 22.89 14.86
CA VAL A 197 -5.62 22.22 14.84
C VAL A 197 -5.77 21.32 13.60
N SER A 198 -5.40 21.83 12.43
CA SER A 198 -5.42 21.03 11.20
C SER A 198 -4.44 19.86 11.26
N ALA A 199 -3.26 20.04 11.87
CA ALA A 199 -2.33 18.94 12.16
C ALA A 199 -2.86 17.91 13.16
N MET A 200 -3.59 18.35 14.19
CA MET A 200 -4.26 17.47 15.14
C MET A 200 -5.31 16.61 14.42
N TYR A 201 -6.04 17.20 13.48
CA TYR A 201 -6.97 16.48 12.62
C TYR A 201 -6.24 15.45 11.75
N THR A 202 -5.12 15.80 11.12
CA THR A 202 -4.36 14.84 10.30
C THR A 202 -3.73 13.73 11.14
N SER A 203 -3.32 13.98 12.39
CA SER A 203 -2.88 12.93 13.33
C SER A 203 -4.03 11.98 13.68
N THR A 204 -5.23 12.52 13.93
CA THR A 204 -6.45 11.72 14.16
C THR A 204 -6.76 10.84 12.96
N LEU A 205 -6.60 11.40 11.75
CA LEU A 205 -6.84 10.67 10.52
C LEU A 205 -5.80 9.57 10.31
N LEU A 206 -4.53 9.85 10.56
CA LEU A 206 -3.48 8.85 10.53
C LEU A 206 -3.78 7.68 11.47
N LEU A 207 -4.25 7.93 12.70
CA LEU A 207 -4.74 6.90 13.63
C LEU A 207 -5.81 6.00 13.00
N GLN A 208 -6.77 6.59 12.27
CA GLN A 208 -7.79 5.83 11.57
C GLN A 208 -7.20 4.94 10.47
N TYR A 209 -6.24 5.46 9.70
CA TYR A 209 -5.57 4.68 8.65
C TYR A 209 -4.80 3.49 9.23
N ILE A 210 -4.07 3.70 10.32
CA ILE A 210 -3.21 2.66 10.92
C ILE A 210 -3.94 1.73 11.90
N ARG A 211 -5.22 1.97 12.19
CA ARG A 211 -5.99 1.21 13.19
C ARG A 211 -5.90 -0.31 13.02
N LEU A 212 -5.98 -0.78 11.77
CA LEU A 212 -5.89 -2.21 11.44
C LEU A 212 -4.45 -2.66 11.16
N SER A 213 -3.67 -1.84 10.44
CA SER A 213 -2.32 -2.21 9.99
C SER A 213 -1.25 -2.12 11.10
N LYS A 214 -1.53 -1.37 12.18
CA LYS A 214 -0.64 -1.13 13.34
C LYS A 214 0.78 -0.69 12.94
N ARG A 215 0.89 0.01 11.80
CA ARG A 215 2.16 0.57 11.32
C ARG A 215 2.60 1.73 12.18
N ILE A 216 3.90 1.85 12.37
CA ILE A 216 4.50 2.93 13.15
C ILE A 216 4.59 4.16 12.26
N VAL A 217 3.99 5.27 12.72
CA VAL A 217 4.11 6.60 12.13
C VAL A 217 4.90 7.49 13.09
N PRO A 218 6.23 7.62 12.91
CA PRO A 218 7.08 8.37 13.82
C PRO A 218 6.79 9.88 13.81
N GLU A 219 6.33 10.44 12.69
CA GLU A 219 6.02 11.86 12.53
C GLU A 219 4.88 12.30 13.45
N ALA A 220 3.87 11.44 13.64
CA ALA A 220 2.78 11.71 14.56
C ALA A 220 3.24 11.73 16.03
N LEU A 221 4.12 10.81 16.42
CA LEU A 221 4.70 10.80 17.77
C LEU A 221 5.59 12.02 18.01
N ASN A 222 6.38 12.42 17.00
CA ASN A 222 7.18 13.63 17.07
C ASN A 222 6.29 14.88 17.20
N PHE A 223 5.20 14.97 16.41
CA PHE A 223 4.24 16.07 16.49
C PHE A 223 3.64 16.22 17.90
N HIS A 224 3.17 15.13 18.52
CA HIS A 224 2.66 15.17 19.90
C HIS A 224 3.71 15.57 20.93
N SER A 225 4.96 15.16 20.69
CA SER A 225 6.09 15.53 21.52
C SER A 225 6.40 17.04 21.41
N LEU A 226 6.37 17.58 20.18
CA LEU A 226 6.56 19.00 19.90
C LEU A 226 5.43 19.87 20.47
N ILE A 227 4.18 19.38 20.44
CA ILE A 227 3.06 20.03 21.14
C ILE A 227 3.43 20.17 22.61
N LEU A 228 3.71 19.07 23.32
CA LEU A 228 4.03 19.12 24.75
C LEU A 228 5.26 20.00 25.03
N ALA A 229 6.29 19.98 24.18
CA ALA A 229 7.46 20.85 24.30
C ALA A 229 7.14 22.35 24.15
N ARG A 230 6.13 22.72 23.36
CA ARG A 230 5.66 24.10 23.29
C ARG A 230 5.02 24.56 24.60
N PHE A 231 4.28 23.70 25.28
CA PHE A 231 3.60 24.07 26.53
C PHE A 231 4.54 24.11 27.74
N SER A 232 5.69 23.42 27.68
CA SER A 232 6.66 23.38 28.78
C SER A 232 8.07 23.69 28.27
N SER A 233 8.66 24.78 28.76
CA SER A 233 10.01 25.20 28.39
C SER A 233 11.04 24.12 28.75
N PHE A 234 11.56 23.38 27.77
CA PHE A 234 12.55 22.31 27.98
C PHE A 234 13.95 22.73 27.54
N PRO A 235 15.01 22.23 28.23
CA PRO A 235 16.37 22.35 27.75
C PRO A 235 16.60 21.47 26.53
N SER A 236 17.31 22.02 25.53
CA SER A 236 17.61 21.42 24.22
C SER A 236 18.27 20.04 24.33
N GLY A 237 17.81 19.07 23.53
CA GLY A 237 18.55 17.82 23.27
C GLY A 237 17.75 16.54 23.00
N VAL A 238 16.44 16.51 23.25
CA VAL A 238 15.66 15.24 23.17
C VAL A 238 14.90 15.07 21.84
N LEU A 239 14.66 16.15 21.08
CA LEU A 239 13.89 16.16 19.83
C LEU A 239 14.44 17.21 18.85
N PRO A 240 14.17 17.12 17.53
CA PRO A 240 14.45 18.19 16.58
C PRO A 240 13.81 19.47 17.09
N TRP A 241 14.67 20.43 17.45
CA TRP A 241 14.32 21.61 18.22
C TRP A 241 13.49 22.59 17.38
N ILE A 242 12.40 23.11 17.94
CA ILE A 242 11.69 24.28 17.43
C ILE A 242 12.19 25.48 18.24
N GLU A 243 12.82 26.46 17.58
CA GLU A 243 13.34 27.67 18.23
C GLU A 243 12.23 28.60 18.75
N GLU A 244 11.00 28.39 18.28
CA GLU A 244 9.83 29.18 18.64
C GLU A 244 9.16 28.63 19.91
N ASN A 245 9.76 28.92 21.06
CA ASN A 245 9.10 28.80 22.35
C ASN A 245 7.87 29.72 22.40
N GLY A 246 6.72 29.20 21.95
CA GLY A 246 5.43 29.84 22.19
C GLY A 246 5.20 29.92 23.69
N LYS A 247 5.39 31.11 24.28
CA LYS A 247 5.01 31.34 25.67
C LYS A 247 3.50 31.11 25.79
N LEU A 248 3.10 30.31 26.78
CA LEU A 248 1.69 30.08 27.05
C LEU A 248 0.97 31.39 27.35
N GLY A 249 -0.29 31.46 26.94
CA GLY A 249 -1.24 32.40 27.50
C GLY A 249 -1.26 32.29 29.02
N GLN A 250 -1.34 33.43 29.71
CA GLN A 250 -1.11 33.54 31.15
C GLN A 250 -2.27 32.97 32.00
N LYS A 251 -3.30 32.37 31.39
CA LYS A 251 -4.54 31.97 32.07
C LYS A 251 -4.89 30.49 31.83
N PRO A 252 -5.25 29.76 32.89
CA PRO A 252 -5.77 28.40 32.75
C PRO A 252 -7.20 28.44 32.20
N GLU A 253 -7.38 28.02 30.96
CA GLU A 253 -8.70 27.86 30.34
C GLU A 253 -9.14 26.38 30.30
N VAL A 254 -10.46 26.16 30.25
CA VAL A 254 -11.08 24.83 30.22
C VAL A 254 -11.05 24.30 28.78
N PRO A 255 -10.57 23.06 28.55
CA PRO A 255 -10.52 22.50 27.21
C PRO A 255 -11.93 22.24 26.65
N ARG A 256 -12.09 22.45 25.35
CA ARG A 256 -13.32 22.16 24.58
C ARG A 256 -13.02 21.12 23.50
N LYS A 257 -14.05 20.40 23.05
CA LYS A 257 -13.95 19.55 21.85
C LYS A 257 -13.70 20.42 20.60
N LEU A 258 -12.60 20.13 19.90
CA LEU A 258 -12.22 20.80 18.65
C LEU A 258 -13.26 20.56 17.56
N ALA A 259 -13.63 21.63 16.84
CA ALA A 259 -14.49 21.56 15.66
C ALA A 259 -13.67 21.73 14.38
N PHE A 260 -14.17 21.19 13.27
CA PHE A 260 -13.53 21.32 11.96
C PHE A 260 -13.31 22.79 11.54
N LYS A 261 -14.19 23.69 12.01
CA LYS A 261 -14.12 25.13 11.73
C LYS A 261 -12.88 25.79 12.34
N ASP A 262 -12.39 25.24 13.45
CA ASP A 262 -11.28 25.83 14.22
C ASP A 262 -9.93 25.65 13.49
N ALA A 263 -9.88 24.79 12.47
CA ALA A 263 -8.72 24.60 11.61
C ALA A 263 -8.55 25.71 10.55
N PHE A 264 -9.56 26.55 10.33
CA PHE A 264 -9.60 27.50 9.22
C PHE A 264 -10.05 28.91 9.66
N PRO A 265 -9.55 29.97 9.01
CA PRO A 265 -9.83 31.37 9.39
C PRO A 265 -11.29 31.80 9.21
N ILE A 266 -12.15 30.95 8.65
CA ILE A 266 -13.55 31.24 8.32
C ILE A 266 -14.46 31.13 9.57
N GLY A 267 -13.98 30.50 10.66
CA GLY A 267 -14.64 30.50 11.96
C GLY A 267 -14.13 31.64 12.84
N HIS A 268 -15.01 32.57 13.24
CA HIS A 268 -14.65 33.68 14.13
C HIS A 268 -13.90 33.21 15.38
N ALA A 269 -12.81 33.92 15.67
CA ALA A 269 -11.87 33.70 16.76
C ALA A 269 -12.55 33.63 18.13
N LYS A 270 -12.45 32.46 18.76
CA LYS A 270 -12.44 32.36 20.23
C LYS A 270 -11.00 32.43 20.74
N SER A 271 -10.84 32.60 22.05
CA SER A 271 -9.56 32.77 22.74
C SER A 271 -8.52 31.78 22.21
N LYS A 272 -7.35 32.30 21.82
CA LYS A 272 -6.21 31.49 21.36
C LYS A 272 -5.81 30.46 22.43
N GLU A 273 -6.00 30.83 23.70
CA GLU A 273 -5.65 30.06 24.89
C GLU A 273 -6.56 28.83 25.05
N GLU A 274 -7.87 28.97 24.80
CA GLU A 274 -8.87 27.89 24.80
C GLU A 274 -8.53 26.81 23.77
N LEU A 275 -8.12 27.24 22.57
CA LEU A 275 -7.72 26.33 21.49
C LEU A 275 -6.43 25.60 21.82
N GLU A 276 -5.43 26.29 22.38
CA GLU A 276 -4.18 25.67 22.82
C GLU A 276 -4.43 24.63 23.92
N ALA A 277 -5.27 24.93 24.90
CA ALA A 277 -5.70 23.99 25.94
C ALA A 277 -6.42 22.75 25.37
N SER A 278 -7.28 22.96 24.38
CA SER A 278 -8.02 21.90 23.69
C SER A 278 -7.10 20.99 22.87
N ILE A 279 -6.12 21.56 22.17
CA ILE A 279 -5.10 20.80 21.41
C ILE A 279 -4.27 19.94 22.37
N LEU A 280 -3.88 20.46 23.53
CA LEU A 280 -3.12 19.69 24.52
C LEU A 280 -3.94 18.51 25.05
N ASN A 281 -5.22 18.73 25.36
CA ASN A 281 -6.12 17.66 25.83
C ASN A 281 -6.22 16.51 24.81
N GLU A 282 -6.48 16.86 23.55
CA GLU A 282 -6.58 15.89 22.46
C GLU A 282 -5.24 15.19 22.20
N SER A 283 -4.12 15.92 22.28
CA SER A 283 -2.78 15.33 22.16
C SER A 283 -2.52 14.27 23.22
N LEU A 284 -2.86 14.52 24.48
CA LEU A 284 -2.70 13.55 25.57
C LEU A 284 -3.57 12.30 25.32
N GLY A 285 -4.83 12.50 24.91
CA GLY A 285 -5.74 11.41 24.54
C GLY A 285 -5.22 10.59 23.36
N GLN A 286 -4.72 11.24 22.31
CA GLN A 286 -4.18 10.55 21.13
C GLN A 286 -2.91 9.77 21.45
N VAL A 287 -2.03 10.28 22.30
CA VAL A 287 -0.83 9.53 22.73
C VAL A 287 -1.22 8.24 23.46
N THR A 288 -2.23 8.27 24.34
CA THR A 288 -2.72 7.02 24.97
C THR A 288 -3.28 6.04 23.93
N THR A 289 -3.93 6.55 22.88
CA THR A 289 -4.47 5.73 21.77
C THR A 289 -3.36 5.13 20.92
N TYR A 290 -2.33 5.91 20.58
CA TYR A 290 -1.12 5.41 19.90
C TYR A 290 -0.38 4.37 20.75
N ALA A 291 -0.26 4.61 22.06
CA ALA A 291 0.37 3.66 22.98
C ALA A 291 -0.39 2.33 23.00
N ALA A 292 -1.72 2.37 23.08
CA ALA A 292 -2.55 1.17 23.01
C ALA A 292 -2.36 0.41 21.68
N LEU A 293 -2.30 1.14 20.55
CA LEU A 293 -2.09 0.56 19.22
C LEU A 293 -0.73 -0.12 19.09
N TYR A 294 0.33 0.47 19.65
CA TYR A 294 1.72 0.00 19.53
C TYR A 294 2.17 -0.92 20.67
N SER A 295 1.28 -1.30 21.59
CA SER A 295 1.59 -2.16 22.76
C SER A 295 2.24 -3.51 22.45
N GLY A 296 2.15 -3.99 21.19
CA GLY A 296 2.79 -5.23 20.74
C GLY A 296 4.11 -5.05 19.95
N GLN A 297 4.59 -3.83 19.77
CA GLN A 297 5.80 -3.55 19.00
C GLN A 297 7.06 -3.62 19.89
N GLU A 298 8.14 -4.22 19.39
CA GLU A 298 9.40 -4.36 20.14
C GLU A 298 10.06 -3.01 20.47
N ALA A 299 9.83 -2.00 19.62
CA ALA A 299 10.36 -0.64 19.79
C ALA A 299 9.51 0.25 20.73
N PHE A 300 8.49 -0.29 21.41
CA PHE A 300 7.57 0.49 22.25
C PHE A 300 8.29 1.37 23.29
N ILE A 301 9.31 0.83 23.95
CA ILE A 301 10.07 1.55 24.98
C ILE A 301 10.74 2.78 24.38
N GLU A 302 11.44 2.63 23.26
CA GLU A 302 12.20 3.74 22.67
C GLU A 302 11.29 4.83 22.08
N LEU A 303 10.08 4.47 21.65
CA LEU A 303 9.10 5.42 21.13
C LEU A 303 8.45 6.26 22.23
N PHE A 304 8.03 5.64 23.35
CA PHE A 304 7.24 6.33 24.38
C PHE A 304 8.04 6.79 25.60
N GLN A 305 9.24 6.25 25.84
CA GLN A 305 10.10 6.67 26.95
C GLN A 305 10.50 8.16 26.86
N PRO A 306 10.85 8.75 25.69
CA PRO A 306 11.15 10.18 25.58
C PRO A 306 9.94 11.05 25.92
N TYR A 307 8.78 10.72 25.35
CA TYR A 307 7.53 11.44 25.63
C TYR A 307 7.15 11.38 27.11
N HIS A 308 7.26 10.19 27.72
CA HIS A 308 6.95 9.99 29.13
C HIS A 308 7.87 10.80 30.06
N LYS A 309 9.18 10.82 29.80
CA LYS A 309 10.13 11.66 30.56
C LYS A 309 9.80 13.15 30.43
N MET A 310 9.41 13.57 29.22
CA MET A 310 9.02 14.94 28.95
C MET A 310 7.74 15.31 29.70
N LEU A 311 6.74 14.42 29.73
CA LEU A 311 5.50 14.65 30.47
C LEU A 311 5.73 14.76 31.98
N ILE A 312 6.56 13.89 32.56
CA ILE A 312 6.92 13.95 33.99
C ILE A 312 7.62 15.28 34.31
N SER A 313 8.65 15.63 33.54
CA SER A 313 9.40 16.87 33.79
C SER A 313 8.58 18.14 33.51
N ALA A 314 7.56 18.09 32.65
CA ALA A 314 6.56 19.16 32.55
C ALA A 314 5.72 19.24 33.83
N LEU A 315 5.21 18.10 34.31
CA LEU A 315 4.36 18.03 35.51
C LEU A 315 5.09 18.48 36.78
N GLU A 316 6.42 18.34 36.87
CA GLU A 316 7.22 18.80 38.02
C GLU A 316 7.39 20.34 38.07
N LYS A 317 7.20 21.04 36.95
CA LYS A 317 7.41 22.50 36.89
C LYS A 317 6.20 23.28 37.41
N PRO A 318 6.40 24.24 38.33
CA PRO A 318 5.30 25.03 38.89
C PRO A 318 4.61 25.89 37.83
N ASP A 319 5.34 26.38 36.82
CA ASP A 319 4.79 27.17 35.72
C ASP A 319 3.76 26.37 34.91
N PHE A 320 4.07 25.11 34.59
CA PHE A 320 3.13 24.25 33.86
C PHE A 320 1.92 23.90 34.72
N GLN A 321 2.10 23.72 36.03
CA GLN A 321 0.99 23.47 36.96
C GLN A 321 0.09 24.70 37.16
N THR A 322 0.59 25.93 37.17
CA THR A 322 -0.28 27.12 37.34
C THR A 322 -1.08 27.43 36.07
N LEU A 323 -0.56 27.04 34.91
CA LEU A 323 -1.15 27.27 33.61
C LEU A 323 -2.23 26.25 33.21
N LEU A 324 -2.26 25.07 33.83
CA LEU A 324 -3.24 24.03 33.51
C LEU A 324 -4.52 24.15 34.33
N SER A 325 -5.67 24.01 33.67
CA SER A 325 -6.94 23.75 34.33
C SER A 325 -6.93 22.41 35.07
N ALA A 326 -7.82 22.25 36.07
CA ALA A 326 -7.88 21.04 36.89
C ALA A 326 -8.12 19.77 36.06
N GLU A 327 -8.91 19.88 34.98
CA GLU A 327 -9.20 18.78 34.05
C GLU A 327 -7.97 18.34 33.23
N LEU A 328 -7.16 19.29 32.74
CA LEU A 328 -5.95 18.94 32.00
C LEU A 328 -4.90 18.29 32.90
N LYS A 329 -4.80 18.73 34.15
CA LYS A 329 -3.91 18.11 35.15
C LYS A 329 -4.28 16.66 35.41
N SER A 330 -5.57 16.39 35.62
CA SER A 330 -6.03 15.02 35.85
C SER A 330 -5.78 14.14 34.63
N LYS A 331 -6.01 14.66 33.41
CA LYS A 331 -5.73 13.95 32.16
C LYS A 331 -4.24 13.68 31.94
N ALA A 332 -3.38 14.65 32.25
CA ALA A 332 -1.93 14.49 32.15
C ALA A 332 -1.40 13.44 33.14
N LEU A 333 -1.90 13.44 34.39
CA LEU A 333 -1.57 12.43 35.39
C LEU A 333 -2.05 11.03 34.98
N GLU A 334 -3.29 10.92 34.46
CA GLU A 334 -3.82 9.67 33.92
C GLU A 334 -2.94 9.15 32.76
N THR A 335 -2.58 10.03 31.83
CA THR A 335 -1.70 9.70 30.69
C THR A 335 -0.31 9.25 31.15
N SER A 336 0.27 9.92 32.14
CA SER A 336 1.55 9.55 32.72
C SER A 336 1.49 8.17 33.41
N SER A 337 0.46 7.93 34.21
CA SER A 337 0.28 6.66 34.93
C SER A 337 0.06 5.47 33.97
N THR A 338 -0.70 5.68 32.90
CA THR A 338 -0.95 4.65 31.88
C THR A 338 0.33 4.33 31.11
N LEU A 339 1.09 5.34 30.69
CA LEU A 339 2.39 5.14 30.04
C LEU A 339 3.40 4.45 30.97
N THR A 340 3.46 4.82 32.25
CA THR A 340 4.32 4.13 33.25
C THR A 340 4.02 2.63 33.30
N ARG A 341 2.72 2.28 33.42
CA ARG A 341 2.29 0.87 33.46
C ARG A 341 2.68 0.12 32.20
N MET A 342 2.43 0.71 31.02
CA MET A 342 2.75 0.08 29.73
C MET A 342 4.26 -0.06 29.51
N LEU A 343 5.06 0.94 29.91
CA LEU A 343 6.51 0.90 29.81
C LEU A 343 7.13 -0.15 30.74
N ASN A 344 6.60 -0.32 31.96
CA ASN A 344 7.08 -1.35 32.87
C ASN A 344 6.77 -2.75 32.30
N PHE A 345 5.54 -2.98 31.82
CA PHE A 345 5.19 -4.22 31.15
C PHE A 345 6.05 -4.50 29.90
N ALA A 346 6.35 -3.48 29.11
CA ALA A 346 7.23 -3.60 27.95
C ALA A 346 8.68 -3.92 28.34
N LYS A 347 9.18 -3.37 29.45
CA LYS A 347 10.51 -3.69 29.98
C LYS A 347 10.59 -5.14 30.45
N ASP A 348 9.56 -5.61 31.15
CA ASP A 348 9.50 -6.99 31.66
C ASP A 348 9.38 -8.03 30.54
N SER A 349 8.71 -7.67 29.44
CA SER A 349 8.52 -8.56 28.27
C SER A 349 9.64 -8.47 27.23
N ARG A 350 10.58 -7.51 27.35
CA ARG A 350 11.63 -7.27 26.35
C ARG A 350 12.59 -8.46 26.26
N LYS A 351 12.86 -8.90 25.02
CA LYS A 351 13.83 -9.96 24.71
C LYS A 351 14.90 -9.42 23.75
N PRO A 352 16.13 -9.96 23.78
CA PRO A 352 17.15 -9.61 22.80
C PRO A 352 16.75 -10.10 21.40
N LEU A 353 17.12 -9.33 20.37
CA LEU A 353 16.84 -9.66 18.98
C LEU A 353 17.63 -10.88 18.53
N THR A 354 16.97 -11.80 17.85
CA THR A 354 17.56 -13.03 17.33
C THR A 354 17.26 -13.22 15.84
N LEU A 355 17.36 -12.12 15.07
CA LEU A 355 17.01 -12.06 13.64
C LEU A 355 17.82 -13.00 12.73
N GLN A 356 19.03 -13.38 13.16
CA GLN A 356 19.96 -14.19 12.37
C GLN A 356 19.85 -15.70 12.62
N HIS A 357 18.73 -16.17 13.19
CA HIS A 357 18.42 -17.60 13.29
C HIS A 357 17.92 -18.16 11.95
N HIS A 358 18.85 -18.32 11.00
CA HIS A 358 18.58 -18.99 9.73
C HIS A 358 18.54 -20.50 9.91
N LYS A 359 17.63 -21.15 9.19
CA LYS A 359 17.61 -22.61 9.12
C LYS A 359 18.84 -23.08 8.32
N ALA A 360 19.52 -24.12 8.80
CA ALA A 360 20.64 -24.71 8.07
C ALA A 360 20.18 -25.18 6.68
N ILE A 361 20.95 -24.85 5.65
CA ILE A 361 20.66 -25.24 4.26
C ILE A 361 20.82 -26.76 4.17
N PRO A 362 19.83 -27.50 3.63
CA PRO A 362 19.94 -28.95 3.48
C PRO A 362 21.04 -29.33 2.49
N ILE A 363 21.58 -30.53 2.63
CA ILE A 363 22.55 -31.09 1.67
C ILE A 363 21.89 -31.12 0.29
N ALA A 364 22.60 -30.64 -0.74
CA ALA A 364 22.13 -30.66 -2.11
C ALA A 364 21.82 -32.10 -2.53
N SER A 365 20.57 -32.36 -2.95
CA SER A 365 20.18 -33.65 -3.48
C SER A 365 20.55 -33.72 -4.96
N TYR A 366 21.20 -34.82 -5.34
CA TYR A 366 21.47 -35.15 -6.73
C TYR A 366 20.50 -36.23 -7.16
N LEU A 367 19.89 -36.06 -8.34
CA LEU A 367 19.11 -37.14 -8.92
C LEU A 367 20.08 -38.25 -9.38
N PRO A 368 19.88 -39.51 -8.94
CA PRO A 368 20.68 -40.61 -9.43
C PRO A 368 20.46 -40.77 -10.93
N LYS A 369 21.55 -40.91 -11.70
CA LYS A 369 21.47 -41.23 -13.12
C LYS A 369 21.30 -42.74 -13.27
N PHE A 370 20.07 -43.19 -13.49
CA PHE A 370 19.75 -44.57 -13.85
C PHE A 370 18.84 -44.59 -15.08
N ASP A 371 18.72 -45.76 -15.71
CA ASP A 371 17.81 -45.98 -16.83
C ASP A 371 16.62 -46.80 -16.32
N ASP A 372 15.39 -46.34 -16.55
CA ASP A 372 14.17 -47.02 -16.09
C ASP A 372 14.05 -48.45 -16.65
N LYS A 373 14.69 -48.71 -17.80
CA LYS A 373 14.68 -50.03 -18.47
C LYS A 373 16.04 -50.73 -18.40
N TYR A 374 16.72 -50.66 -17.26
CA TYR A 374 17.99 -51.35 -17.05
C TYR A 374 17.88 -52.86 -17.30
N SER A 375 18.79 -53.39 -18.12
CA SER A 375 18.95 -54.82 -18.36
C SER A 375 20.44 -55.14 -18.39
N VAL A 376 20.85 -56.18 -17.67
CA VAL A 376 22.27 -56.61 -17.58
C VAL A 376 22.83 -57.03 -18.94
N ASP A 377 21.98 -57.58 -19.80
CA ASP A 377 22.37 -58.07 -21.13
C ASP A 377 22.52 -56.94 -22.16
N LYS A 378 21.88 -55.80 -21.92
CA LYS A 378 21.85 -54.68 -22.86
C LYS A 378 22.91 -53.65 -22.50
N ARG A 379 23.83 -53.40 -23.45
CA ARG A 379 24.79 -52.30 -23.36
C ARG A 379 24.14 -51.01 -23.87
N PHE A 380 24.14 -49.97 -23.06
CA PHE A 380 23.59 -48.66 -23.40
C PHE A 380 24.71 -47.72 -23.83
N ASP A 381 25.03 -47.72 -25.12
CA ASP A 381 25.99 -46.80 -25.75
C ASP A 381 25.40 -46.36 -27.09
N LYS A 382 24.87 -45.13 -27.18
CA LYS A 382 24.10 -44.68 -28.34
C LYS A 382 24.96 -44.54 -29.60
N ASP A 383 26.21 -44.12 -29.45
CA ASP A 383 27.03 -43.70 -30.59
C ASP A 383 27.92 -44.85 -31.11
N HIS A 384 28.25 -45.82 -30.26
CA HIS A 384 29.16 -46.91 -30.61
C HIS A 384 28.57 -48.32 -30.52
N ALA A 385 27.28 -48.48 -30.15
CA ALA A 385 26.64 -49.79 -30.00
C ALA A 385 26.85 -50.72 -31.21
N ASP A 386 26.56 -50.25 -32.42
CA ASP A 386 26.60 -51.09 -33.62
C ASP A 386 28.02 -51.56 -33.95
N SER A 387 29.00 -50.65 -33.84
CA SER A 387 30.40 -50.97 -34.08
C SER A 387 30.94 -51.97 -33.05
N ALA A 388 30.54 -51.83 -31.79
CA ALA A 388 30.96 -52.73 -30.71
C ALA A 388 30.30 -54.10 -30.86
N LYS A 389 29.01 -54.15 -31.25
CA LYS A 389 28.28 -55.38 -31.55
C LYS A 389 28.94 -56.14 -32.70
N LEU A 390 29.23 -55.47 -33.81
CA LEU A 390 29.89 -56.07 -34.96
C LEU A 390 31.27 -56.63 -34.60
N ARG A 391 32.06 -55.88 -33.81
CA ARG A 391 33.36 -56.36 -33.30
C ARG A 391 33.22 -57.59 -32.41
N ALA A 392 32.18 -57.66 -31.58
CA ALA A 392 31.93 -58.78 -30.69
C ALA A 392 31.51 -60.04 -31.46
N GLU A 393 30.60 -59.89 -32.42
CA GLU A 393 30.17 -60.96 -33.34
C GLU A 393 31.37 -61.50 -34.13
N TYR A 394 32.14 -60.60 -34.76
CA TYR A 394 33.36 -60.98 -35.48
C TYR A 394 34.35 -61.77 -34.61
N ARG A 395 34.60 -61.33 -33.37
CA ARG A 395 35.50 -62.05 -32.44
C ARG A 395 34.93 -63.41 -32.03
N ARG A 396 33.62 -63.53 -31.84
CA ARG A 396 32.94 -64.77 -31.46
C ARG A 396 33.03 -65.79 -32.59
N GLU A 397 32.69 -65.38 -33.80
CA GLU A 397 32.77 -66.21 -35.00
C GLU A 397 34.21 -66.64 -35.26
N ARG A 398 35.15 -65.69 -35.30
CA ARG A 398 36.57 -65.99 -35.48
C ARG A 398 37.09 -67.01 -34.45
N LYS A 399 36.71 -66.88 -33.17
CA LYS A 399 37.09 -67.86 -32.13
C LYS A 399 36.40 -69.22 -32.30
N ALA A 400 35.17 -69.26 -32.81
CA ALA A 400 34.47 -70.51 -33.09
C ALA A 400 35.14 -71.25 -34.26
N THR A 401 35.36 -70.56 -35.39
CA THR A 401 36.03 -71.12 -36.57
C THR A 401 37.44 -71.62 -36.24
N ILE A 402 38.23 -70.86 -35.48
CA ILE A 402 39.57 -71.31 -35.06
C ILE A 402 39.50 -72.58 -34.19
N ARG A 403 38.49 -72.70 -33.31
CA ARG A 403 38.30 -73.91 -32.49
C ARG A 403 37.94 -75.12 -33.34
N GLU A 404 37.07 -74.94 -34.33
CA GLU A 404 36.71 -75.99 -35.28
C GLU A 404 37.90 -76.42 -36.13
N LEU A 405 38.65 -75.48 -36.70
CA LEU A 405 39.88 -75.77 -37.45
C LEU A 405 40.91 -76.54 -36.61
N ARG A 406 41.08 -76.16 -35.34
CA ARG A 406 41.95 -76.91 -34.41
C ARG A 406 41.41 -78.30 -34.10
N SER A 407 40.10 -78.47 -33.99
CA SER A 407 39.47 -79.78 -33.77
C SER A 407 39.67 -80.69 -34.98
N ILE A 408 39.43 -80.18 -36.20
CA ILE A 408 39.67 -80.87 -37.47
C ILE A 408 41.15 -81.26 -37.59
N GLY A 409 42.06 -80.33 -37.27
CA GLY A 409 43.49 -80.61 -37.28
C GLY A 409 43.91 -81.70 -36.29
N ARG A 410 43.31 -81.75 -35.10
CA ARG A 410 43.56 -82.85 -34.14
C ARG A 410 43.06 -84.18 -34.65
N THR A 411 41.87 -84.23 -35.25
CA THR A 411 41.32 -85.46 -35.82
C THR A 411 42.15 -85.96 -36.99
N GLU A 412 42.59 -85.05 -37.88
CA GLU A 412 43.46 -85.39 -39.01
C GLU A 412 44.82 -85.94 -38.52
N ASN A 413 45.42 -85.31 -37.52
CA ASN A 413 46.68 -85.79 -36.93
C ASN A 413 46.51 -87.17 -36.26
N ASN A 414 45.40 -87.40 -35.56
CA ASN A 414 45.12 -88.71 -34.97
C ASN A 414 44.94 -89.78 -36.04
N MET A 415 44.22 -89.47 -37.14
CA MET A 415 44.09 -90.38 -38.28
C MET A 415 45.45 -90.72 -38.89
N LYS A 416 46.30 -89.72 -39.14
CA LYS A 416 47.67 -89.92 -39.64
C LYS A 416 48.53 -90.77 -38.69
N LEU A 417 48.39 -90.56 -37.38
CA LEU A 417 49.13 -91.31 -36.36
C LEU A 417 48.66 -92.77 -36.28
N VAL A 418 47.35 -93.03 -36.38
CA VAL A 418 46.81 -94.40 -36.49
C VAL A 418 47.33 -95.06 -37.75
N GLU A 419 47.26 -94.38 -38.90
CA GLU A 419 47.78 -94.88 -40.17
C GLU A 419 49.28 -95.23 -40.08
N GLN A 420 50.08 -94.41 -39.40
CA GLN A 420 51.49 -94.67 -39.16
C GLN A 420 51.72 -95.85 -38.22
N LYS A 421 50.97 -95.96 -37.12
CA LYS A 421 51.05 -97.11 -36.21
C LYS A 421 50.68 -98.42 -36.90
N ASP A 422 49.69 -98.40 -37.78
CA ASP A 422 49.30 -99.60 -38.52
C ASP A 422 50.36 -99.99 -39.54
N LYS A 423 51.02 -99.02 -40.20
CA LYS A 423 52.22 -99.26 -41.02
C LYS A 423 53.39 -99.83 -40.21
N ASP A 424 53.66 -99.28 -39.03
CA ASP A 424 54.74 -99.72 -38.15
C ASP A 424 54.46 -101.14 -37.60
N LYS A 425 53.24 -101.45 -37.18
CA LYS A 425 52.83 -102.81 -36.77
C LYS A 425 52.98 -103.81 -37.91
N ALA A 426 52.54 -103.46 -39.12
CA ALA A 426 52.72 -104.30 -40.29
C ALA A 426 54.21 -104.57 -40.55
N TYR A 427 55.08 -103.57 -40.37
CA TYR A 427 56.53 -103.72 -40.46
C TYR A 427 57.13 -104.59 -39.33
N GLU A 428 56.70 -104.40 -38.08
CA GLU A 428 57.13 -105.21 -36.94
C GLU A 428 56.73 -106.68 -37.07
N GLU A 429 55.50 -106.97 -37.51
CA GLU A 429 55.05 -108.34 -37.77
C GLU A 429 55.89 -109.00 -38.85
N LEU A 430 56.20 -108.28 -39.93
CA LEU A 430 57.13 -108.73 -40.96
C LEU A 430 58.52 -109.04 -40.38
N MET A 431 59.05 -108.16 -39.52
CA MET A 431 60.38 -108.33 -38.90
C MET A 431 60.41 -109.43 -37.83
N LYS A 432 59.35 -109.60 -37.04
CA LYS A 432 59.21 -110.68 -36.05
C LYS A 432 59.12 -112.04 -36.74
N LYS A 433 58.34 -112.11 -37.83
CA LYS A 433 58.29 -113.30 -38.70
C LYS A 433 59.67 -113.63 -39.26
N ALA A 434 60.44 -112.62 -39.68
CA ALA A 434 61.83 -112.81 -40.12
C ALA A 434 62.74 -113.31 -38.99
N ARG A 435 62.67 -112.73 -37.77
CA ARG A 435 63.50 -113.14 -36.62
C ARG A 435 63.16 -114.54 -36.08
N SER A 436 61.87 -114.90 -35.99
CA SER A 436 61.43 -116.20 -35.46
C SER A 436 61.93 -117.41 -36.24
N LYS A 437 62.30 -117.19 -37.51
CA LYS A 437 62.90 -118.23 -38.36
C LYS A 437 64.37 -118.52 -38.03
N VAL A 438 64.97 -117.77 -37.11
CA VAL A 438 66.37 -117.94 -36.72
C VAL A 438 66.39 -118.63 -35.34
N PRO A 439 66.77 -119.93 -35.24
CA PRO A 439 66.95 -120.59 -33.95
C PRO A 439 68.08 -119.93 -33.17
N ASN A 440 67.86 -119.68 -31.88
CA ASN A 440 68.83 -119.04 -31.00
C ASN A 440 69.81 -120.12 -30.49
N ASP A 441 70.90 -120.32 -31.23
CA ASP A 441 72.10 -121.01 -30.75
C ASP A 441 72.87 -120.10 -29.78
N GLN A 442 73.34 -120.71 -28.69
CA GLN A 442 74.53 -120.43 -27.88
C GLN A 442 75.01 -118.98 -27.68
#